data_AF-A0A643BSA7-F1
#
_entry.id   AF-A0A643BSA7-F1
#
_cell.length_a   1.000
_cell.length_b   1.000
_cell.length_c   1.000
_cell.angle_alpha   90.00
_cell.angle_beta   90.00
_cell.angle_gamma   90.00
#
_symmetry.space_group_name_H-M   'P 1'
#
loop_
_entity.id
_entity.type
_entity.pdbx_description
1 polymer ?
#
loop_
_entity_poly.entity_id
_entity_poly.type
_entity_poly.pdbx_seq_one_letter_code
_entity_poly.pdbx_strand_id
1 'polypeptide(L)'
;DVVFVIEGTANLGPYFEGLRKHYLLPAIEYFNGGPPAETDFGGDYGGTQYSLVVFNTVDCAPESYVQCHAPTSSAYEFVTWLDGIKFMGGGGESCSLIAEGLSTALQLFDDFKKMREQM
;
A
#
# COMPACT_ATOMS: atom_id res chain seq x y z
N ASP A 1 -10.70 7.35 -2.10
CA ASP A 1 -10.00 6.07 -1.94
C ASP A 1 -8.59 6.21 -2.48
N VAL A 2 -7.63 5.55 -1.84
CA VAL A 2 -6.21 5.72 -2.09
C VAL A 2 -5.54 4.35 -2.12
N VAL A 3 -4.75 4.10 -3.17
CA VAL A 3 -3.88 2.93 -3.26
C VAL A 3 -2.43 3.40 -3.16
N PHE A 4 -1.69 2.85 -2.22
CA PHE A 4 -0.24 3.08 -2.13
C PHE A 4 0.47 1.96 -2.88
N VAL A 5 1.29 2.34 -3.85
CA VAL A 5 2.06 1.40 -4.68
C VAL A 5 3.54 1.61 -4.34
N ILE A 6 4.15 0.62 -3.69
CA ILE A 6 5.48 0.72 -3.09
C ILE A 6 6.40 -0.35 -3.66
N GLU A 7 7.62 0.03 -4.01
CA GLU A 7 8.65 -0.91 -4.42
C GLU A 7 9.17 -1.69 -3.20
N GLY A 8 9.05 -3.02 -3.20
CA GLY A 8 9.51 -3.90 -2.11
C GLY A 8 10.97 -4.33 -2.23
N THR A 9 11.75 -3.73 -3.13
CA THR A 9 13.14 -4.13 -3.34
C THR A 9 14.07 -3.59 -2.24
N ALA A 10 15.23 -4.24 -2.05
CA ALA A 10 16.25 -3.77 -1.11
C ALA A 10 16.76 -2.34 -1.42
N ASN A 11 16.56 -1.85 -2.64
CA ASN A 11 16.93 -0.51 -3.08
C ASN A 11 16.17 0.59 -2.32
N LEU A 12 14.89 0.37 -1.97
CA LEU A 12 14.08 1.35 -1.24
C LEU A 12 14.32 1.32 0.28
N GLY A 13 14.75 0.17 0.81
CA GLY A 13 14.89 -0.07 2.26
C GLY A 13 15.61 1.04 3.05
N PRO A 14 16.81 1.50 2.65
CA PRO A 14 17.55 2.54 3.37
C PRO A 14 16.83 3.89 3.44
N TYR A 15 15.91 4.17 2.52
CA TYR A 15 15.18 5.43 2.42
C TYR A 15 13.76 5.34 2.98
N PHE A 16 13.26 4.11 3.18
CA PHE A 16 11.85 3.88 3.49
C PHE A 16 11.41 4.54 4.79
N GLU A 17 12.20 4.46 5.86
CA GLU A 17 11.85 5.15 7.12
C GLU A 17 11.77 6.67 6.96
N GLY A 18 12.64 7.25 6.14
CA GLY A 18 12.60 8.67 5.78
C GLY A 18 11.34 9.01 4.98
N LEU A 19 11.02 8.21 3.95
CA LEU A 19 9.82 8.38 3.13
C LEU A 19 8.55 8.23 3.97
N ARG A 20 8.52 7.21 4.83
CA ARG A 20 7.41 6.89 5.74
C ARG A 20 7.11 8.05 6.66
N LYS A 21 8.11 8.53 7.39
CA LYS A 21 7.94 9.60 8.38
C LYS A 21 7.52 10.94 7.76
N HIS A 22 8.08 11.29 6.60
CA HIS A 22 7.92 12.64 6.04
C HIS A 22 6.87 12.74 4.93
N TYR A 23 6.44 11.62 4.34
CA TYR A 23 5.49 11.61 3.23
C TYR A 23 4.33 10.65 3.44
N LEU A 24 4.58 9.38 3.79
CA LEU A 24 3.51 8.38 3.88
C LEU A 24 2.59 8.65 5.07
N LEU A 25 3.12 8.78 6.28
CA LEU A 25 2.30 9.03 7.48
C LEU A 25 1.53 10.38 7.38
N PRO A 26 2.15 11.49 6.94
CA PRO A 26 1.41 12.74 6.71
C PRO A 26 0.30 12.61 5.65
N ALA A 27 0.53 11.86 4.57
CA ALA A 27 -0.50 11.63 3.56
C ALA A 27 -1.67 10.80 4.12
N ILE A 28 -1.38 9.73 4.88
CA ILE A 28 -2.39 8.90 5.53
C ILE A 28 -3.21 9.74 6.51
N GLU A 29 -2.56 10.52 7.38
CA GLU A 29 -3.24 11.42 8.32
C GLU A 29 -4.15 12.42 7.60
N TYR A 30 -3.68 13.01 6.49
CA TYR A 30 -4.48 13.90 5.67
C TYR A 30 -5.73 13.21 5.09
N PHE A 31 -5.58 12.02 4.52
CA PHE A 31 -6.70 11.27 3.94
C PHE A 31 -7.67 10.69 4.99
N ASN A 32 -7.16 10.44 6.19
CA ASN A 32 -7.96 9.95 7.33
C ASN A 32 -8.72 11.09 8.03
N GLY A 33 -8.26 12.34 7.87
CA GLY A 33 -8.82 13.50 8.57
C GLY A 33 -8.31 13.64 10.01
N GLY A 34 -7.20 12.98 10.34
CA GLY A 34 -6.63 12.91 11.67
C GLY A 34 -5.64 11.75 11.81
N PRO A 35 -4.86 11.69 12.90
CA PRO A 35 -3.86 10.65 13.09
C PRO A 35 -4.52 9.26 13.15
N PRO A 36 -3.87 8.20 12.63
CA PRO A 36 -4.39 6.84 12.72
C PRO A 36 -4.62 6.41 14.18
N ALA A 37 -5.79 5.87 14.48
CA ALA A 37 -6.15 5.36 15.80
C ALA A 37 -6.64 3.91 15.73
N GLU A 38 -6.40 3.12 16.79
CA GLU A 38 -6.89 1.72 16.86
C GLU A 38 -8.43 1.61 16.80
N THR A 39 -9.13 2.70 17.12
CA THR A 39 -10.58 2.82 17.03
C THR A 39 -11.07 3.29 15.66
N ASP A 40 -10.18 3.47 14.69
CA ASP A 40 -10.53 3.81 13.30
C ASP A 40 -11.15 2.59 12.63
N PHE A 41 -12.42 2.37 12.93
CA PHE A 41 -13.33 1.55 12.16
C PHE A 41 -14.13 2.54 11.33
N GLY A 42 -13.84 2.63 10.03
CA GLY A 42 -14.41 3.64 9.14
C GLY A 42 -15.90 3.82 9.42
N GLY A 43 -16.29 5.05 9.78
CA GLY A 43 -17.67 5.36 10.12
C GLY A 43 -18.61 4.93 9.01
N ASP A 44 -19.84 4.57 9.40
CA ASP A 44 -20.86 3.86 8.60
C ASP A 44 -21.16 4.44 7.20
N TYR A 45 -20.60 5.60 6.82
CA TYR A 45 -20.77 6.22 5.51
C TYR A 45 -19.49 6.92 5.03
N GLY A 46 -18.79 6.32 4.05
CA GLY A 46 -18.00 7.07 3.07
C GLY A 46 -16.58 7.50 3.43
N GLY A 47 -15.96 6.94 4.48
CA GLY A 47 -14.55 7.16 4.80
C GLY A 47 -13.60 6.69 3.69
N THR A 48 -12.38 7.27 3.65
CA THR A 48 -11.34 6.87 2.69
C THR A 48 -11.01 5.39 2.83
N GLN A 49 -11.11 4.63 1.73
CA GLN A 49 -10.55 3.28 1.65
C GLN A 49 -9.07 3.33 1.28
N TYR A 50 -8.28 2.51 1.95
CA TYR A 50 -6.85 2.31 1.72
C TYR A 50 -6.59 0.91 1.17
N SER A 51 -5.62 0.80 0.28
CA SER A 51 -5.05 -0.50 -0.12
C SER A 51 -3.55 -0.33 -0.40
N LEU A 52 -2.80 -1.40 -0.15
CA LEU A 52 -1.35 -1.46 -0.35
C LEU A 52 -1.03 -2.44 -1.48
N VAL A 53 -0.22 -1.98 -2.43
CA VAL A 53 0.43 -2.82 -3.44
C VAL A 53 1.93 -2.74 -3.23
N VAL A 54 2.58 -3.89 -3.05
CA VAL A 54 4.03 -4.00 -3.00
C VAL A 54 4.50 -4.72 -4.26
N PHE A 55 5.32 -4.07 -5.09
CA PHE A 55 5.85 -4.67 -6.31
C PHE A 55 7.37 -4.87 -6.21
N ASN A 56 7.86 -5.93 -6.82
CA ASN A 56 9.26 -6.36 -6.76
C ASN A 56 9.86 -6.48 -8.16
N THR A 57 11.09 -6.99 -8.22
CA THR A 57 11.79 -7.46 -9.42
C THR A 57 11.52 -8.96 -9.63
N VAL A 58 11.93 -9.52 -10.78
CA VAL A 58 11.71 -10.95 -11.06
C VAL A 58 12.57 -11.89 -10.19
N ASP A 59 13.59 -11.37 -9.51
CA ASP A 59 14.53 -12.13 -8.68
C ASP A 59 14.08 -12.27 -7.21
N CYS A 60 12.84 -11.92 -6.86
CA CYS A 60 12.34 -11.90 -5.48
C CYS A 60 11.92 -13.27 -4.90
N ALA A 61 12.33 -14.39 -5.52
CA ALA A 61 11.92 -15.72 -5.05
C ALA A 61 12.35 -15.98 -3.58
N PRO A 62 11.48 -16.57 -2.74
CA PRO A 62 10.20 -17.21 -3.06
C PRO A 62 8.96 -16.28 -3.03
N GLU A 63 9.14 -14.97 -2.89
CA GLU A 63 8.03 -14.01 -2.75
C GLU A 63 7.35 -13.71 -4.11
N SER A 64 6.08 -13.32 -4.06
CA SER A 64 5.34 -12.88 -5.25
C SER A 64 5.92 -11.59 -5.83
N TYR A 65 5.89 -11.50 -7.16
CA TYR A 65 6.29 -10.30 -7.91
C TYR A 65 5.48 -9.06 -7.54
N VAL A 66 4.21 -9.26 -7.21
CA VAL A 66 3.30 -8.23 -6.70
C VAL A 66 2.48 -8.84 -5.56
N GLN A 67 2.39 -8.12 -4.46
CA GLN A 67 1.53 -8.41 -3.32
C GLN A 67 0.48 -7.31 -3.21
N CYS A 68 -0.76 -7.67 -2.92
CA CYS A 68 -1.82 -6.72 -2.66
C CYS A 68 -2.52 -7.04 -1.35
N HIS A 69 -2.87 -5.98 -0.62
CA HIS A 69 -3.74 -6.06 0.54
C HIS A 69 -5.14 -5.61 0.15
N ALA A 70 -6.16 -6.32 0.66
CA ALA A 70 -7.55 -5.98 0.42
C ALA A 70 -7.87 -4.54 0.91
N PRO A 71 -8.89 -3.89 0.34
CA PRO A 71 -9.38 -2.60 0.82
C PRO A 71 -9.67 -2.60 2.34
N THR A 72 -9.19 -1.59 3.06
CA THR A 72 -9.56 -1.32 4.46
C THR A 72 -9.94 0.13 4.66
N SER A 73 -10.87 0.38 5.58
CA SER A 73 -11.20 1.73 6.05
C SER A 73 -10.38 2.14 7.28
N SER A 74 -9.59 1.23 7.86
CA SER A 74 -8.77 1.50 9.03
C SER A 74 -7.39 1.99 8.63
N ALA A 75 -7.10 3.27 8.87
CA ALA A 75 -5.78 3.83 8.67
C ALA A 75 -4.73 3.17 9.59
N TYR A 76 -5.12 2.73 10.78
CA TYR A 76 -4.25 1.99 11.69
C TYR A 76 -3.83 0.65 11.11
N GLU A 77 -4.79 -0.17 10.66
CA GLU A 77 -4.50 -1.44 9.99
C GLU A 77 -3.59 -1.24 8.78
N PHE A 78 -3.88 -0.23 7.96
CA PHE A 78 -3.05 0.10 6.80
C PHE A 78 -1.59 0.43 7.19
N VAL A 79 -1.37 1.20 8.26
CA VAL A 79 -0.02 1.48 8.78
C VAL A 79 0.67 0.18 9.24
N THR A 80 -0.04 -0.76 9.86
CA THR A 80 0.56 -2.06 10.21
C THR A 80 1.04 -2.85 9.00
N TRP A 81 0.38 -2.71 7.84
CA TRP A 81 0.83 -3.35 6.60
C TRP A 81 2.09 -2.68 6.06
N LEU A 82 2.17 -1.34 6.11
CA LEU A 82 3.37 -0.60 5.74
C LEU A 82 4.58 -1.01 6.58
N ASP A 83 4.37 -1.23 7.87
CA ASP A 83 5.43 -1.63 8.81
C ASP A 83 5.88 -3.09 8.58
N GLY A 84 5.02 -3.89 7.96
CA GLY A 84 5.29 -5.28 7.62
C GLY A 84 6.08 -5.49 6.32
N ILE A 85 6.35 -4.43 5.54
CA ILE A 85 7.05 -4.55 4.26
C ILE A 85 8.49 -5.03 4.51
N LYS A 86 8.86 -6.12 3.82
CA LYS A 86 10.23 -6.63 3.81
C LYS A 86 10.92 -6.18 2.53
N PHE A 87 11.95 -5.36 2.65
CA PHE A 87 12.73 -4.87 1.51
C PHE A 87 13.85 -5.86 1.15
N MET A 88 13.69 -6.61 0.06
CA MET A 88 14.60 -7.69 -0.34
C MET A 88 14.77 -7.77 -1.86
N GLY A 89 15.79 -8.50 -2.34
CA GLY A 89 16.02 -8.69 -3.78
C GLY A 89 16.38 -7.41 -4.55
N GLY A 90 16.21 -7.44 -5.87
CA GLY A 90 16.47 -6.31 -6.76
C GLY A 90 17.91 -6.15 -7.23
N GLY A 91 18.77 -7.14 -6.97
CA GLY A 91 20.17 -7.12 -7.38
C GLY A 91 20.43 -7.84 -8.71
N GLY A 92 19.53 -8.75 -9.11
CA GLY A 92 19.65 -9.55 -10.33
C GLY A 92 19.09 -8.89 -11.58
N GLU A 93 18.33 -7.81 -11.44
CA GLU A 93 17.62 -7.15 -12.53
C GLU A 93 17.86 -5.64 -12.56
N SER A 94 17.76 -5.06 -13.75
CA SER A 94 17.91 -3.60 -13.92
C SER A 94 16.61 -2.83 -13.70
N CYS A 95 15.46 -3.52 -13.74
CA CYS A 95 14.13 -2.90 -13.73
C CYS A 95 13.18 -3.63 -12.79
N SER A 96 12.47 -2.87 -11.96
CA SER A 96 11.34 -3.35 -11.14
C SER A 96 10.05 -3.49 -11.94
N LEU A 97 9.10 -4.31 -11.47
CA LEU A 97 7.82 -4.58 -12.13
C LEU A 97 6.75 -3.52 -11.80
N ILE A 98 7.10 -2.24 -11.89
CA ILE A 98 6.19 -1.13 -11.58
C ILE A 98 4.90 -1.15 -12.42
N ALA A 99 4.98 -1.61 -13.67
CA ALA A 99 3.80 -1.74 -14.54
C ALA A 99 2.77 -2.74 -13.98
N GLU A 100 3.25 -3.85 -13.40
CA GLU A 100 2.39 -4.84 -12.75
C GLU A 100 1.84 -4.33 -11.41
N GLY A 101 2.65 -3.57 -10.66
CA GLY A 101 2.17 -2.89 -9.45
C GLY A 101 1.03 -1.90 -9.76
N LEU A 102 1.21 -1.08 -10.79
CA LEU A 102 0.21 -0.09 -11.20
C LEU A 102 -1.04 -0.74 -11.83
N SER A 103 -0.90 -1.81 -12.61
CA SER A 103 -2.05 -2.53 -13.17
C SER A 103 -2.91 -3.15 -12.05
N THR A 104 -2.26 -3.71 -11.03
CA THR A 104 -2.93 -4.23 -9.83
C THR A 104 -3.65 -3.12 -9.06
N ALA A 105 -3.04 -1.94 -8.95
CA ALA A 105 -3.67 -0.78 -8.32
C ALA A 105 -4.94 -0.32 -9.06
N LEU A 106 -4.94 -0.33 -10.39
CA LEU A 106 -6.13 -0.03 -11.18
C LEU A 106 -7.26 -1.04 -10.91
N GLN A 107 -6.93 -2.32 -10.78
CA GLN A 107 -7.92 -3.35 -10.46
C GLN A 107 -8.53 -3.15 -9.06
N LEU A 108 -7.76 -2.68 -8.08
CA LEU A 108 -8.24 -2.37 -6.73
C LEU A 108 -9.24 -1.20 -6.72
N PHE A 109 -9.08 -0.22 -7.61
CA PHE A 109 -10.07 0.86 -7.75
C PHE A 109 -11.43 0.36 -8.26
N ASP A 110 -11.46 -0.67 -9.11
CA ASP A 110 -12.71 -1.32 -9.50
C ASP A 110 -13.38 -2.00 -8.29
N ASP A 111 -12.58 -2.59 -7.39
CA ASP A 111 -13.11 -3.24 -6.19
C ASP A 111 -13.62 -2.23 -5.16
N PHE A 112 -12.94 -1.09 -4.98
CA PHE A 112 -13.48 0.03 -4.19
C PHE A 112 -14.83 0.49 -4.73
N LYS A 113 -14.98 0.59 -6.05
CA LYS A 113 -16.24 0.99 -6.69
C LYS A 113 -17.35 -0.03 -6.40
N LYS A 114 -17.07 -1.33 -6.58
CA LYS A 114 -18.03 -2.41 -6.25
C LYS A 114 -18.45 -2.38 -4.78
N MET A 115 -17.50 -2.18 -3.86
CA MET A 115 -17.81 -2.09 -2.42
C MET A 115 -18.74 -0.93 -2.10
N ARG A 116 -18.51 0.25 -2.72
CA ARG A 116 -19.39 1.42 -2.56
C ARG A 116 -20.77 1.24 -3.18
N GLU A 117 -20.88 0.53 -4.30
CA GLU A 117 -22.16 0.26 -4.97
C GLU A 117 -23.02 -0.79 -4.25
N GLN A 118 -22.41 -1.61 -3.37
CA GLN A 118 -23.08 -2.65 -2.59
C GLN A 118 -23.49 -2.21 -1.18
N MET A 119 -23.12 -0.98 -0.76
CA MET A 119 -23.56 -0.32 0.47
C MET A 119 -24.87 0.43 0.26
#